data_AF-A0A562Q876-F1
#
_entry.id   AF-A0A562Q876-F1
#
_cell.length_a   1.000
_cell.length_b   1.000
_cell.length_c   1.000
_cell.angle_alpha   90.00
_cell.angle_beta   90.00
_cell.angle_gamma   90.00
#
_symmetry.space_group_name_H-M   'P 1'
#
loop_
_entity.id
_entity.type
_entity.pdbx_description
1 polymer ?
#
loop_
_entity_poly.entity_id
_entity_poly.type
_entity_poly.pdbx_seq_one_letter_code
_entity_poly.pdbx_strand_id
1 'polypeptide(L)'
;MTIIPEVLIKWALAIAIALGCLFGAYRYGVNTTNAKWEKQQSDAQAEQATLRATEEREARAKEQARQAEIEKIRTDAQQQIQAAEADARDADAASERLRKQADRLAQSVRSCSSDTGTTNGSETRPDPSVLLANVLSRIDERAGELAKEADRTRAAGSACERAYDSIRNNQ
;
A
#
# COMPACT_ATOMS: atom_id res chain seq x y z
N MET A 1 -57.45 -2.87 85.25
CA MET A 1 -55.99 -3.05 85.04
C MET A 1 -55.74 -3.51 83.60
N THR A 2 -56.06 -2.68 82.60
CA THR A 2 -55.91 -2.97 81.15
C THR A 2 -55.48 -1.74 80.34
N ILE A 3 -55.23 -0.60 80.98
CA ILE A 3 -54.88 0.67 80.32
C ILE A 3 -53.42 0.66 79.84
N ILE A 4 -52.55 -0.08 80.53
CA ILE A 4 -51.12 -0.21 80.21
C ILE A 4 -50.88 -0.88 78.83
N PRO A 5 -51.53 -2.01 78.45
CA PRO A 5 -51.33 -2.62 77.14
C PRO A 5 -51.88 -1.78 75.96
N GLU A 6 -53.00 -1.08 76.13
CA GLU A 6 -53.59 -0.20 75.11
C GLU A 6 -52.66 0.96 74.72
N VAL A 7 -52.04 1.60 75.72
CA VAL A 7 -51.10 2.69 75.50
C VAL A 7 -49.83 2.17 74.83
N LEU A 8 -49.32 1.01 75.26
CA LEU A 8 -48.13 0.39 74.68
C LEU A 8 -48.31 0.03 73.20
N ILE A 9 -49.48 -0.51 72.83
CA ILE A 9 -49.82 -0.83 71.44
C ILE A 9 -49.88 0.43 70.57
N LYS A 10 -50.49 1.52 71.06
CA LYS A 10 -50.57 2.80 70.33
C LYS A 10 -49.19 3.40 70.07
N TRP A 11 -48.28 3.36 71.06
CA TRP A 11 -46.90 3.80 70.87
C TRP A 11 -46.11 2.91 69.91
N ALA A 12 -46.29 1.58 69.98
CA ALA A 12 -45.64 0.66 69.04
C ALA A 12 -46.09 0.88 67.59
N LEU A 13 -47.38 1.15 67.36
CA LEU A 13 -47.93 1.50 66.04
C LEU A 13 -47.36 2.83 65.54
N ALA A 14 -47.29 3.85 66.39
CA ALA A 14 -46.71 5.15 66.03
C ALA A 14 -45.23 5.02 65.65
N ILE A 15 -44.45 4.23 66.40
CA ILE A 15 -43.04 3.96 66.10
C ILE A 15 -42.90 3.21 64.78
N ALA A 16 -43.71 2.19 64.52
CA ALA A 16 -43.68 1.44 63.27
C ALA A 16 -43.96 2.33 62.05
N ILE A 17 -44.94 3.23 62.15
CA ILE A 17 -45.24 4.21 61.10
C ILE A 17 -44.07 5.17 60.90
N ALA A 18 -43.50 5.71 61.98
CA ALA A 18 -42.37 6.62 61.91
C ALA A 18 -41.14 5.97 61.24
N LEU A 19 -40.83 4.71 61.58
CA LEU A 19 -39.76 3.94 60.94
C LEU A 19 -40.05 3.65 59.47
N GLY A 20 -41.31 3.32 59.13
CA GLY A 20 -41.73 3.12 57.75
C GLY A 20 -41.57 4.39 56.89
N CYS A 21 -41.97 5.54 57.41
CA CYS A 21 -41.78 6.84 56.75
C CYS A 21 -40.30 7.19 56.57
N LEU A 22 -39.48 7.01 57.62
CA LEU A 22 -38.04 7.27 57.55
C LEU A 22 -37.36 6.36 56.52
N PHE A 23 -37.70 5.07 56.51
CA PHE A 23 -37.17 4.10 55.56
C PHE A 23 -37.60 4.42 54.11
N GLY A 24 -38.86 4.78 53.91
CA GLY A 24 -39.38 5.20 52.60
C GLY A 24 -38.65 6.44 52.06
N ALA A 25 -38.49 7.47 52.91
CA ALA A 25 -37.76 8.69 52.55
C ALA A 25 -36.28 8.41 52.24
N TYR A 26 -35.61 7.57 53.05
CA TYR A 26 -34.23 7.16 52.81
C TYR A 26 -34.08 6.43 51.48
N ARG A 27 -34.93 5.42 51.22
CA ARG A 27 -34.88 4.67 49.95
C ARG A 27 -35.15 5.54 48.74
N TYR A 28 -36.12 6.47 48.83
CA TYR A 28 -36.40 7.41 47.76
C TYR A 28 -35.21 8.34 47.49
N GLY A 29 -34.58 8.86 48.54
CA GLY A 29 -33.36 9.68 48.44
C GLY A 29 -32.20 8.94 47.78
N VAL A 30 -31.92 7.70 48.23
CA VAL A 30 -30.85 6.87 47.64
C VAL A 30 -31.16 6.52 46.19
N ASN A 31 -32.39 6.12 45.88
CA ASN A 31 -32.76 5.71 44.52
C ASN A 31 -32.69 6.88 43.53
N THR A 32 -33.16 8.07 43.92
CA THR A 32 -33.08 9.27 43.07
C THR A 32 -31.65 9.75 42.88
N THR A 33 -30.83 9.65 43.93
CA THR A 33 -29.40 10.00 43.85
C THR A 33 -28.66 9.01 42.96
N ASN A 34 -28.86 7.70 43.14
CA ASN A 34 -28.27 6.66 42.31
C ASN A 34 -28.68 6.81 40.84
N ALA A 35 -29.98 7.02 40.56
CA ALA A 35 -30.45 7.21 39.18
C ALA A 35 -29.82 8.45 38.50
N LYS A 36 -29.59 9.54 39.25
CA LYS A 36 -28.87 10.72 38.73
C LYS A 36 -27.41 10.40 38.42
N TRP A 37 -26.72 9.72 39.33
CA TRP A 37 -25.32 9.32 39.15
C TRP A 37 -25.14 8.34 38.00
N GLU A 38 -25.99 7.31 37.92
CA GLU A 38 -25.96 6.32 36.85
C GLU A 38 -26.19 6.98 35.49
N LYS A 39 -27.15 7.91 35.40
CA LYS A 39 -27.39 8.68 34.18
C LYS A 39 -26.19 9.56 33.79
N GLN A 40 -25.63 10.31 34.75
CA GLN A 40 -24.44 11.13 34.46
C GLN A 40 -23.26 10.26 34.00
N GLN A 41 -23.09 9.08 34.59
CA GLN A 41 -22.06 8.15 34.21
C GLN A 41 -22.31 7.55 32.82
N SER A 42 -23.56 7.18 32.49
CA SER A 42 -23.89 6.68 31.16
C SER A 42 -23.71 7.75 30.08
N ASP A 43 -24.11 8.99 30.36
CA ASP A 43 -23.96 10.12 29.44
C ASP A 43 -22.46 10.40 29.20
N ALA A 44 -21.64 10.41 30.26
CA ALA A 44 -20.20 10.57 30.14
C ALA A 44 -19.52 9.40 29.38
N GLN A 45 -19.95 8.16 29.62
CA GLN A 45 -19.45 7.00 28.88
C GLN A 45 -19.83 7.06 27.39
N ALA A 46 -21.05 7.49 27.08
CA ALA A 46 -21.51 7.66 25.71
C ALA A 46 -20.70 8.75 24.99
N GLU A 47 -20.46 9.88 25.63
CA GLU A 47 -19.61 10.96 25.10
C GLU A 47 -18.17 10.49 24.88
N GLN A 48 -17.59 9.76 25.83
CA GLN A 48 -16.26 9.19 25.64
C GLN A 48 -16.23 8.16 24.50
N ALA A 49 -17.26 7.35 24.35
CA ALA A 49 -17.36 6.37 23.27
C ALA A 49 -17.48 7.07 21.90
N THR A 50 -18.24 8.17 21.80
CA THR A 50 -18.34 8.93 20.56
C THR A 50 -17.03 9.61 20.22
N LEU A 51 -16.36 10.25 21.19
CA LEU A 51 -15.05 10.88 21.01
C LEU A 51 -14.00 9.87 20.53
N ARG A 52 -13.90 8.71 21.18
CA ARG A 52 -13.00 7.63 20.75
C ARG A 52 -13.34 7.14 19.34
N ALA A 53 -14.62 6.95 19.04
CA ALA A 53 -15.04 6.51 17.71
C ALA A 53 -14.71 7.55 16.62
N THR A 54 -14.80 8.86 16.93
CA THR A 54 -14.40 9.92 16.00
C THR A 54 -12.90 9.95 15.80
N GLU A 55 -12.11 9.90 16.88
CA GLU A 55 -10.63 9.88 16.80
C GLU A 55 -10.13 8.65 16.03
N GLU A 56 -10.70 7.47 16.28
CA GLU A 56 -10.38 6.25 15.54
C GLU A 56 -10.75 6.33 14.06
N ARG A 57 -11.88 6.97 13.72
CA ARG A 57 -12.28 7.18 12.32
C ARG A 57 -11.34 8.13 11.61
N GLU A 58 -10.95 9.23 12.24
CA GLU A 58 -9.99 10.18 11.69
C GLU A 58 -8.61 9.56 11.51
N ALA A 59 -8.13 8.80 12.50
CA ALA A 59 -6.88 8.06 12.41
C ALA A 59 -6.91 7.04 11.27
N ARG A 60 -8.00 6.26 11.14
CA ARG A 60 -8.18 5.31 10.04
C ARG A 60 -8.27 6.00 8.69
N ALA A 61 -8.95 7.13 8.58
CA ALA A 61 -9.06 7.89 7.34
C ALA A 61 -7.68 8.40 6.88
N LYS A 62 -6.86 8.92 7.80
CA LYS A 62 -5.48 9.33 7.52
C LYS A 62 -4.62 8.16 7.05
N GLU A 63 -4.72 7.01 7.71
CA GLU A 63 -3.99 5.81 7.31
C GLU A 63 -4.42 5.32 5.92
N GLN A 64 -5.73 5.24 5.67
CA GLN A 64 -6.26 4.86 4.36
C GLN A 64 -5.81 5.80 3.23
N ALA A 65 -5.78 7.11 3.49
CA ALA A 65 -5.29 8.09 2.52
C ALA A 65 -3.81 7.85 2.18
N ARG A 66 -2.95 7.61 3.17
CA ARG A 66 -1.53 7.30 2.97
C ARG A 66 -1.34 6.00 2.20
N GLN A 67 -2.07 4.95 2.57
CA GLN A 67 -2.00 3.65 1.88
C GLN A 67 -2.45 3.78 0.42
N ALA A 68 -3.51 4.53 0.13
CA ALA A 68 -3.99 4.76 -1.22
C ALA A 68 -2.94 5.50 -2.08
N GLU A 69 -2.23 6.47 -1.51
CA GLU A 69 -1.18 7.19 -2.22
C GLU A 69 0.04 6.30 -2.51
N ILE A 70 0.47 5.49 -1.54
CA ILE A 70 1.54 4.51 -1.72
C ILE A 70 1.16 3.49 -2.80
N GLU A 71 -0.08 2.99 -2.79
CA GLU A 71 -0.54 2.02 -3.80
C GLU A 71 -0.59 2.64 -5.21
N LYS A 72 -0.95 3.93 -5.31
CA LYS A 72 -0.88 4.66 -6.58
C LYS A 72 0.56 4.78 -7.08
N ILE A 73 1.50 5.15 -6.21
CA ILE A 73 2.93 5.24 -6.56
C ILE A 73 3.45 3.88 -7.03
N ARG A 74 3.06 2.81 -6.34
CA ARG A 74 3.40 1.43 -6.71
C ARG A 74 2.85 1.06 -8.09
N THR A 75 1.57 1.36 -8.34
CA THR A 75 0.91 1.09 -9.63
C THR A 75 1.60 1.85 -10.76
N ASP A 76 1.86 3.13 -10.56
CA ASP A 76 2.57 3.97 -11.54
C ASP A 76 3.98 3.43 -11.83
N ALA A 77 4.72 3.01 -10.80
CA ALA A 77 6.04 2.41 -10.96
C ALA A 77 5.97 1.08 -11.75
N GLN A 78 4.98 0.23 -11.44
CA GLN A 78 4.75 -1.02 -12.16
C GLN A 78 4.40 -0.78 -13.64
N GLN A 79 3.64 0.28 -13.94
CA GLN A 79 3.32 0.68 -15.32
C GLN A 79 4.57 1.15 -16.07
N GLN A 80 5.42 1.96 -15.45
CA GLN A 80 6.69 2.40 -16.05
C GLN A 80 7.62 1.22 -16.33
N ILE A 81 7.72 0.25 -15.42
CA ILE A 81 8.50 -0.97 -15.64
C ILE A 81 7.95 -1.77 -16.82
N GLN A 82 6.63 -1.95 -16.89
CA GLN A 82 6.01 -2.67 -18.00
C GLN A 82 6.22 -1.97 -19.36
N ALA A 83 6.15 -0.63 -19.39
CA ALA A 83 6.44 0.13 -20.58
C ALA A 83 7.91 -0.04 -21.02
N ALA A 84 8.86 0.09 -20.11
CA ALA A 84 10.28 -0.12 -20.39
C ALA A 84 10.57 -1.57 -20.86
N GLU A 85 9.90 -2.56 -20.28
CA GLU A 85 10.01 -3.95 -20.74
C GLU A 85 9.44 -4.16 -22.14
N ALA A 86 8.35 -3.48 -22.50
CA ALA A 86 7.79 -3.54 -23.85
C ALA A 86 8.73 -2.89 -24.87
N ASP A 87 9.24 -1.69 -24.56
CA ASP A 87 10.20 -0.97 -25.41
C ASP A 87 11.48 -1.79 -25.62
N ALA A 88 11.98 -2.45 -24.56
CA ALA A 88 13.13 -3.35 -24.66
C ALA A 88 12.86 -4.54 -25.60
N ARG A 89 11.67 -5.16 -25.52
CA ARG A 89 11.29 -6.26 -26.44
C ARG A 89 11.20 -5.80 -27.89
N ASP A 90 10.66 -4.61 -28.13
CA ASP A 90 10.55 -4.05 -29.47
C ASP A 90 11.94 -3.72 -30.06
N ALA A 91 12.85 -3.20 -29.24
CA ALA A 91 14.25 -2.98 -29.60
C ALA A 91 15.01 -4.28 -29.88
N ASP A 92 14.81 -5.32 -29.06
CA ASP A 92 15.38 -6.66 -29.28
C ASP A 92 14.89 -7.25 -30.60
N ALA A 93 13.58 -7.16 -30.88
CA ALA A 93 12.99 -7.64 -32.13
C ALA A 93 13.50 -6.85 -33.35
N ALA A 94 13.68 -5.53 -33.24
CA ALA A 94 14.27 -4.71 -34.30
C ALA A 94 15.73 -5.11 -34.57
N SER A 95 16.52 -5.32 -33.50
CA SER A 95 17.91 -5.76 -33.59
C SER A 95 18.04 -7.13 -34.25
N GLU A 96 17.18 -8.09 -33.89
CA GLU A 96 17.15 -9.41 -34.51
C GLU A 96 16.80 -9.35 -36.01
N ARG A 97 15.82 -8.50 -36.38
CA ARG A 97 15.48 -8.26 -37.80
C ARG A 97 16.66 -7.68 -38.57
N LEU A 98 17.38 -6.71 -38.00
CA LEU A 98 18.56 -6.11 -38.62
C LEU A 98 19.68 -7.15 -38.81
N ARG A 99 19.95 -7.99 -37.80
CA ARG A 99 20.93 -9.09 -37.91
C ARG A 99 20.57 -10.06 -39.02
N LYS A 100 19.30 -10.49 -39.10
CA LYS A 100 18.81 -11.37 -40.19
C LYS A 100 18.96 -10.73 -41.58
N GLN A 101 18.73 -9.43 -41.71
CA GLN A 101 18.92 -8.71 -42.98
C GLN A 101 20.40 -8.60 -43.36
N ALA A 102 21.27 -8.30 -42.39
CA ALA A 102 22.71 -8.25 -42.59
C ALA A 102 23.29 -9.62 -42.99
N ASP A 103 22.85 -10.70 -42.36
CA ASP A 103 23.26 -12.06 -42.70
C ASP A 103 22.84 -12.45 -44.12
N ARG A 104 21.62 -12.12 -44.52
CA ARG A 104 21.12 -12.34 -45.89
C ARG A 104 21.94 -11.54 -46.92
N LEU A 105 22.25 -10.28 -46.61
CA LEU A 105 23.07 -9.43 -47.49
C LEU A 105 24.49 -10.01 -47.61
N ALA A 106 25.12 -10.38 -46.51
CA ALA A 106 26.45 -10.99 -46.51
C ALA A 106 26.47 -12.32 -47.29
N GLN A 107 25.41 -13.13 -47.18
CA GLN A 107 25.27 -14.35 -47.96
C GLN A 107 25.14 -14.04 -49.46
N SER A 108 24.32 -13.06 -49.86
CA SER A 108 24.16 -12.67 -51.27
C SER A 108 25.44 -12.18 -51.93
N VAL A 109 26.25 -11.39 -51.20
CA VAL A 109 27.57 -10.91 -51.68
C VAL A 109 28.53 -12.08 -51.90
N ARG A 110 28.56 -13.04 -50.97
CA ARG A 110 29.36 -14.27 -51.13
C ARG A 110 28.95 -15.08 -52.35
N SER A 111 27.64 -15.22 -52.60
CA SER A 111 27.10 -15.93 -53.77
C SER A 111 27.47 -15.26 -55.11
N CYS A 112 27.46 -13.93 -55.18
CA CYS A 112 27.87 -13.21 -56.39
C CYS A 112 29.39 -13.27 -56.63
N SER A 113 30.20 -13.31 -55.56
CA SER A 113 31.67 -13.40 -55.68
C SER A 113 32.14 -14.75 -56.23
N SER A 114 31.37 -15.83 -56.08
CA SER A 114 31.71 -17.15 -56.63
C SER A 114 31.54 -17.27 -58.15
N ASP A 115 30.88 -16.32 -58.81
CA ASP A 115 30.55 -16.38 -60.25
C ASP A 115 31.57 -15.65 -61.16
N THR A 116 32.59 -15.02 -60.59
CA THR A 116 33.65 -14.34 -61.35
C THR A 116 34.97 -15.06 -61.14
N GLY A 117 35.56 -15.61 -62.22
CA GLY A 117 36.83 -16.34 -62.25
C GLY A 117 38.06 -15.49 -61.89
N THR A 118 38.10 -14.99 -60.66
CA THR A 118 39.24 -14.27 -60.08
C THR A 118 39.91 -15.15 -59.05
N THR A 119 41.23 -15.28 -59.22
CA THR A 119 42.15 -16.17 -58.50
C THR A 119 42.04 -16.09 -56.98
N ASN A 120 41.96 -17.27 -56.34
CA ASN A 120 42.04 -17.54 -54.91
C ASN A 120 43.16 -16.74 -54.22
N GLY A 121 42.82 -15.63 -53.58
CA GLY A 121 43.68 -14.93 -52.63
C GLY A 121 43.38 -15.41 -51.21
N SER A 122 44.21 -16.33 -50.70
CA SER A 122 44.29 -16.81 -49.30
C SER A 122 42.96 -17.10 -48.56
N GLU A 123 42.66 -18.38 -48.40
CA GLU A 123 41.47 -18.98 -47.78
C GLU A 123 41.36 -18.77 -46.24
N THR A 124 42.10 -17.84 -45.63
CA THR A 124 42.29 -17.82 -44.16
C THR A 124 42.27 -16.43 -43.50
N ARG A 125 41.69 -15.41 -44.13
CA ARG A 125 41.45 -14.13 -43.44
C ARG A 125 39.96 -13.96 -43.14
N PRO A 126 39.54 -13.92 -41.85
CA PRO A 126 38.18 -13.52 -41.52
C PRO A 126 37.92 -12.15 -42.12
N ASP A 127 36.84 -12.04 -42.90
CA ASP A 127 36.42 -10.78 -43.50
C ASP A 127 36.24 -9.74 -42.37
N PRO A 128 36.94 -8.60 -42.39
CA PRO A 128 36.87 -7.59 -41.35
C PRO A 128 35.43 -7.07 -41.11
N SER A 129 34.54 -7.17 -42.11
CA SER A 129 33.12 -6.84 -41.95
C SER A 129 32.36 -7.82 -41.04
N VAL A 130 32.70 -9.12 -41.11
CA VAL A 130 32.11 -10.16 -40.26
C VAL A 130 32.55 -10.00 -38.81
N LEU A 131 33.82 -9.66 -38.59
CA LEU A 131 34.34 -9.36 -37.25
C LEU A 131 33.63 -8.13 -36.66
N LEU A 132 33.49 -7.04 -37.42
CA LEU A 132 32.79 -5.83 -36.98
C LEU A 132 31.34 -6.12 -36.62
N ALA A 133 30.62 -6.90 -37.44
CA ALA A 133 29.24 -7.31 -37.16
C ALA A 133 29.12 -8.14 -35.86
N ASN A 134 30.07 -9.05 -35.61
CA ASN A 134 30.10 -9.83 -34.38
C ASN A 134 30.36 -8.96 -33.14
N VAL A 135 31.32 -8.03 -33.22
CA VAL A 135 31.62 -7.12 -32.11
C VAL A 135 30.43 -6.21 -31.81
N LEU A 136 29.82 -5.61 -32.84
CA LEU A 136 28.61 -4.80 -32.67
C LEU A 136 27.47 -5.61 -32.03
N SER A 137 27.25 -6.84 -32.48
CA SER A 137 26.23 -7.73 -31.89
C SER A 137 26.44 -7.97 -30.40
N ARG A 138 27.69 -8.18 -29.96
CA ARG A 138 28.02 -8.40 -28.55
C ARG A 138 27.95 -7.12 -27.72
N ILE A 139 28.30 -5.98 -28.31
CA ILE A 139 28.16 -4.67 -27.66
C ILE A 139 26.68 -4.35 -27.46
N ASP A 140 25.84 -4.55 -28.48
CA ASP A 140 24.39 -4.30 -28.40
C ASP A 140 23.72 -5.19 -27.35
N GLU A 141 24.07 -6.49 -27.31
CA GLU A 141 23.56 -7.41 -26.29
C GLU A 141 23.96 -6.96 -24.89
N ARG A 142 25.21 -6.55 -24.68
CA ARG A 142 25.66 -6.06 -23.38
C ARG A 142 25.02 -4.72 -23.01
N ALA A 143 24.80 -3.85 -23.99
CA ALA A 143 24.12 -2.58 -23.80
C ALA A 143 22.65 -2.79 -23.40
N GLY A 144 21.95 -3.77 -24.00
CA GLY A 144 20.58 -4.14 -23.64
C GLY A 144 20.46 -4.65 -22.21
N GLU A 145 21.37 -5.52 -21.77
CA GLU A 145 21.40 -6.01 -20.39
C GLU A 145 21.67 -4.88 -19.39
N LEU A 146 22.57 -3.94 -19.72
CA LEU A 146 22.83 -2.76 -18.90
C LEU A 146 21.61 -1.82 -18.84
N ALA A 147 20.93 -1.61 -19.97
CA ALA A 147 19.73 -0.79 -20.04
C ALA A 147 18.61 -1.37 -19.17
N LYS A 148 18.36 -2.69 -19.23
CA LYS A 148 17.38 -3.38 -18.38
C LYS A 148 17.62 -3.13 -16.88
N GLU A 149 18.87 -3.25 -16.44
CA GLU A 149 19.21 -3.03 -15.03
C GLU A 149 19.10 -1.54 -14.65
N ALA A 150 19.51 -0.64 -15.54
CA ALA A 150 19.36 0.80 -15.33
C ALA A 150 17.87 1.21 -15.23
N ASP A 151 17.00 0.63 -16.04
CA ASP A 151 15.56 0.93 -16.01
C ASP A 151 14.91 0.39 -14.73
N ARG A 152 15.27 -0.82 -14.29
CA ARG A 152 14.79 -1.38 -13.01
C ARG A 152 15.22 -0.53 -11.82
N THR A 153 16.50 -0.17 -11.75
CA THR A 153 17.03 0.65 -10.65
C THR A 153 16.44 2.06 -10.65
N ARG A 154 16.25 2.67 -11.83
CA ARG A 154 15.58 3.96 -11.98
C ARG A 154 14.11 3.90 -11.55
N ALA A 155 13.37 2.86 -11.95
CA ALA A 155 11.98 2.70 -11.56
C ALA A 155 11.85 2.51 -10.03
N ALA A 156 12.72 1.68 -9.42
CA ALA A 156 12.75 1.50 -7.97
C ALA A 156 13.12 2.80 -7.24
N GLY A 157 14.13 3.53 -7.72
CA GLY A 157 14.58 4.80 -7.13
C GLY A 157 13.49 5.88 -7.18
N SER A 158 12.91 6.10 -8.36
CA SER A 158 11.83 7.09 -8.53
C SER A 158 10.55 6.72 -7.78
N ALA A 159 10.26 5.44 -7.56
CA ALA A 159 9.17 5.01 -6.68
C ALA A 159 9.47 5.35 -5.21
N CYS A 160 10.71 5.12 -4.75
CA CYS A 160 11.15 5.46 -3.40
C CYS A 160 11.08 6.97 -3.14
N GLU A 161 11.59 7.78 -4.06
CA GLU A 161 11.54 9.25 -3.96
C GLU A 161 10.10 9.76 -3.88
N ARG A 162 9.21 9.27 -4.75
CA ARG A 162 7.79 9.65 -4.73
C ARG A 162 7.09 9.21 -3.44
N ALA A 163 7.40 8.02 -2.92
CA ALA A 163 6.86 7.53 -1.66
C ALA A 163 7.36 8.34 -0.45
N TYR A 164 8.59 8.84 -0.52
CA TYR A 164 9.11 9.74 0.51
C TYR A 164 8.44 11.12 0.42
N ASP A 165 8.32 11.68 -0.78
CA ASP A 165 7.69 12.98 -1.00
C ASP A 165 6.20 12.96 -0.62
N SER A 166 5.48 11.86 -0.85
CA SER A 166 4.09 11.72 -0.41
C SER A 166 3.95 11.80 1.11
N ILE A 167 4.81 11.08 1.84
CA ILE A 167 4.82 11.11 3.31
C ILE A 167 5.22 12.51 3.82
N ARG A 168 6.18 13.16 3.17
CA ARG A 168 6.66 14.51 3.57
C ARG A 168 5.60 15.59 3.35
N ASN A 169 4.87 15.53 2.23
CA ASN A 169 3.93 16.58 1.84
C ASN A 169 2.52 16.40 2.45
N ASN A 170 2.22 15.24 3.06
CA ASN A 170 0.96 14.95 3.77
C ASN A 170 1.08 15.07 5.31
N GLN A 171 2.05 15.84 5.82
CA GLN A 171 2.08 16.33 7.21
C GLN A 171 1.38 17.68 7.32
#